data_AF-A0A959B0Z1-F1
#
_entry.id   AF-A0A959B0Z1-F1
#
_cell.length_a   1.000
_cell.length_b   1.000
_cell.length_c   1.000
_cell.angle_alpha   90.00
_cell.angle_beta   90.00
_cell.angle_gamma   90.00
#
_symmetry.space_group_name_H-M   'P 1'
#
loop_
_entity.id
_entity.type
_entity.pdbx_description
1 polymer ?
#
loop_
_entity_poly.entity_id
_entity_poly.type
_entity_poly.pdbx_seq_one_letter_code
_entity_poly.pdbx_strand_id
1 'polypeptide(L)'
;MKMLRPNIEVPFRSANPNRRLPAHALRKVALPTQDGYIFKRVEHIILLEADGNYTTFHFTDGAQVVVCKTLRHTEELLGAYPQFVRIHRSYTINLNHLERYIRGKGGYAVMENG
;
A
#
# COMPACT_ATOMS: atom_id res chain seq x y z
N MET A 1 25.53 -8.58 1.66
CA MET A 1 25.60 -7.26 2.33
C MET A 1 24.62 -6.30 1.66
N LYS A 2 23.42 -6.08 2.23
CA LYS A 2 22.48 -5.05 1.73
C LYS A 2 23.07 -3.69 2.08
N MET A 3 23.54 -2.94 1.08
CA MET A 3 23.93 -1.54 1.26
C MET A 3 22.67 -0.76 1.64
N LEU A 4 22.56 -0.34 2.90
CA LEU A 4 21.54 0.60 3.34
C LEU A 4 21.83 1.94 2.66
N ARG A 5 20.92 2.38 1.79
CA ARG A 5 21.02 3.71 1.19
C ARG A 5 20.88 4.74 2.31
N PRO A 6 21.74 5.77 2.39
CA PRO A 6 21.57 6.83 3.38
C PRO A 6 20.23 7.53 3.18
N ASN A 7 19.53 7.80 4.30
CA ASN A 7 18.33 8.64 4.28
C ASN A 7 18.75 10.07 3.90
N ILE A 8 18.18 10.59 2.81
CA ILE A 8 18.39 11.97 2.40
C ILE A 8 17.24 12.80 2.95
N GLU A 9 17.51 13.66 3.92
CA GLU A 9 16.55 14.62 4.47
C GLU A 9 16.58 15.90 3.64
N VAL A 10 15.44 16.24 3.02
CA VAL A 10 15.27 17.49 2.28
C VAL A 10 14.23 18.36 2.98
N PRO A 11 14.53 19.64 3.28
CA PRO A 11 13.54 20.53 3.86
C PRO A 11 12.40 20.74 2.86
N PHE A 12 11.17 20.53 3.32
CA PHE A 12 9.97 20.79 2.54
C PHE A 12 9.74 22.32 2.43
N ARG A 13 10.56 23.00 1.62
CA ARG A 13 10.30 24.40 1.25
C ARG A 13 9.10 24.41 0.32
N SER A 14 8.14 25.30 0.60
CA SER A 14 6.88 25.46 -0.14
C SER A 14 7.06 25.16 -1.64
N ALA A 15 6.49 24.04 -2.07
CA ALA A 15 6.48 23.69 -3.49
C ALA A 15 5.69 24.78 -4.23
N ASN A 16 6.21 25.24 -5.37
CA ASN A 16 5.50 26.25 -6.18
C ASN A 16 4.06 25.78 -6.43
N PRO A 17 3.03 26.48 -5.92
CA PRO A 17 1.64 26.04 -5.99
C PRO A 17 1.11 25.95 -7.43
N ASN A 18 1.79 26.59 -8.39
CA ASN A 18 1.45 26.54 -9.81
C ASN A 18 2.03 25.32 -10.55
N ARG A 19 2.83 24.48 -9.88
CA ARG A 19 3.43 23.29 -10.50
C ARG A 19 2.39 22.17 -10.57
N ARG A 20 1.65 22.12 -11.68
CA ARG A 20 0.84 20.96 -12.03
C ARG A 20 1.75 19.76 -12.30
N LEU A 21 1.86 18.87 -11.33
CA LEU A 21 2.44 17.55 -11.58
C LEU A 21 1.49 16.80 -12.53
N PRO A 22 2.00 16.03 -13.51
CA PRO A 22 1.12 15.22 -14.35
C PRO A 22 0.28 14.32 -13.44
N ALA A 23 -1.04 14.28 -13.63
CA ALA A 23 -1.96 13.52 -12.77
C ALA A 23 -1.60 12.03 -12.64
N HIS A 24 -0.83 11.50 -13.60
CA HIS A 24 -0.30 10.13 -13.62
C HIS A 24 1.15 9.96 -13.13
N ALA A 25 1.87 11.03 -12.79
CA ALA A 25 3.31 10.97 -12.51
C ALA A 25 3.65 10.44 -11.10
N LEU A 26 2.71 10.47 -10.16
CA LEU A 26 2.93 9.96 -8.80
C LEU A 26 1.93 8.87 -8.47
N ARG A 27 2.26 7.62 -8.84
CA ARG A 27 1.54 6.41 -8.38
C ARG A 27 1.90 6.08 -6.92
N LYS A 28 1.74 7.06 -6.03
CA LYS A 28 2.03 6.94 -4.59
C LYS A 28 0.78 7.20 -3.77
N VAL A 29 0.66 6.47 -2.67
CA VAL A 29 -0.30 6.70 -1.60
C VAL A 29 0.39 7.44 -0.46
N ALA A 30 -0.30 8.44 0.10
CA ALA A 30 0.09 9.07 1.36
C ALA A 30 -0.56 8.29 2.52
N LEU A 31 0.27 7.66 3.36
CA LEU A 31 -0.17 6.90 4.51
C LEU A 31 0.05 7.74 5.78
N PRO A 32 -1.00 8.07 6.55
CA PRO A 32 -0.85 8.80 7.78
C PRO A 32 -0.13 7.95 8.84
N THR A 33 0.88 8.51 9.47
CA THR A 33 1.61 7.94 10.61
C THR A 33 1.62 8.93 11.78
N GLN A 34 2.15 8.52 12.93
CA GLN A 34 2.26 9.40 14.11
C GLN A 34 3.09 10.66 13.81
N ASP A 35 4.15 10.52 13.01
CA ASP A 35 5.09 11.61 12.69
C ASP A 35 4.72 12.39 11.42
N GLY A 36 3.59 12.08 10.78
CA GLY A 36 3.13 12.76 9.57
C GLY A 36 2.62 11.80 8.48
N TYR A 37 3.29 11.79 7.32
CA TYR A 37 2.88 10.98 6.18
C TYR A 37 4.06 10.22 5.57
N ILE A 38 3.85 8.94 5.30
CA ILE A 38 4.76 8.12 4.50
C ILE A 38 4.17 7.96 3.11
N PHE A 39 4.94 8.32 2.08
CA PHE A 39 4.55 8.15 0.69
C PHE A 39 5.09 6.84 0.13
N LYS A 40 4.23 5.84 -0.03
CA LYS A 40 4.59 4.53 -0.60
C LYS A 40 4.06 4.40 -2.03
N ARG A 41 4.80 3.68 -2.88
CA ARG A 41 4.36 3.39 -4.25
C ARG A 41 3.24 2.36 -4.22
N VAL A 42 2.19 2.60 -4.98
CA VAL A 42 1.03 1.70 -5.06
C VAL A 42 1.42 0.35 -5.66
N GLU A 43 2.34 0.37 -6.62
CA GLU A 43 2.89 -0.83 -7.26
C GLU A 43 3.73 -1.73 -6.33
N HIS A 44 4.06 -1.27 -5.12
CA HIS A 44 4.78 -2.08 -4.13
C HIS A 44 3.85 -2.64 -3.06
N ILE A 45 2.55 -2.33 -3.08
CA ILE A 45 1.60 -2.83 -2.10
C ILE A 45 1.16 -4.23 -2.52
N ILE A 46 1.44 -5.23 -1.69
CA ILE A 46 1.07 -6.63 -1.93
C ILE A 46 -0.37 -6.89 -1.48
N LEU A 47 -0.67 -6.57 -0.22
CA LEU A 47 -1.99 -6.78 0.37
C LEU A 47 -2.24 -5.81 1.53
N LEU A 48 -3.51 -5.63 1.84
CA LEU A 48 -4.01 -4.91 3.00
C LEU A 48 -4.68 -5.91 3.93
N GLU A 49 -4.36 -5.81 5.21
CA GLU A 49 -4.91 -6.63 6.28
C GLU A 49 -5.64 -5.75 7.29
N ALA A 50 -6.88 -6.09 7.62
CA ALA A 50 -7.70 -5.36 8.57
C ALA A 50 -7.65 -5.99 9.96
N ASP A 51 -7.35 -5.17 10.96
CA ASP A 51 -7.49 -5.49 12.37
C ASP A 51 -8.31 -4.40 13.08
N GLY A 52 -9.63 -4.62 13.16
CA GLY A 52 -10.57 -3.65 13.71
C GLY A 52 -10.55 -2.30 12.99
N ASN A 53 -10.09 -1.26 13.68
CA ASN A 53 -9.96 0.10 13.15
C ASN A 53 -8.60 0.40 12.52
N TYR A 54 -7.74 -0.62 12.42
CA TYR A 54 -6.41 -0.52 11.83
C TYR A 54 -6.35 -1.31 10.53
N THR A 55 -5.53 -0.81 9.61
CA THR A 55 -5.20 -1.52 8.38
C THR A 55 -3.69 -1.58 8.23
N THR A 56 -3.15 -2.78 8.06
CA THR A 56 -1.75 -3.03 7.79
C THR A 56 -1.53 -3.15 6.29
N PHE A 57 -0.67 -2.30 5.75
CA PHE A 57 -0.20 -2.38 4.37
C PHE A 57 1.08 -3.21 4.33
N HIS A 58 1.07 -4.28 3.55
CA HIS A 58 2.24 -5.13 3.31
C HIS A 58 2.91 -4.77 1.99
N PHE A 59 4.24 -4.59 2.00
CA PHE A 59 5.00 -4.13 0.83
C PHE A 59 6.01 -5.16 0.32
N THR A 60 6.38 -5.06 -0.95
CA THR A 60 7.39 -5.92 -1.62
C THR A 60 8.79 -5.87 -1.02
N ASP A 61 9.13 -4.79 -0.30
CA ASP A 61 10.41 -4.66 0.42
C ASP A 61 10.39 -5.37 1.79
N GLY A 62 9.27 -6.00 2.16
CA GLY A 62 9.03 -6.60 3.47
C GLY A 62 8.64 -5.58 4.54
N ALA A 63 8.55 -4.29 4.21
CA ALA A 63 8.06 -3.30 5.14
C ALA A 63 6.56 -3.48 5.38
N GLN A 64 6.11 -3.03 6.56
CA GLN A 64 4.70 -2.94 6.90
C GLN A 64 4.41 -1.54 7.41
N VAL A 65 3.25 -0.99 7.04
CA VAL A 65 2.77 0.29 7.57
C VAL A 65 1.37 0.10 8.09
N VAL A 66 1.18 0.38 9.38
CA VAL A 66 -0.14 0.35 10.03
C VAL A 66 -0.73 1.75 9.98
N VAL A 67 -1.97 1.86 9.51
CA VAL A 67 -2.75 3.10 9.55
C VAL A 67 -3.96 2.93 10.46
N CYS A 68 -4.29 3.97 11.22
CA CYS A 68 -5.47 4.02 12.08
C CYS A 68 -6.75 4.31 11.29
N LYS A 69 -6.99 3.52 10.23
CA LYS A 69 -8.16 3.62 9.35
C LYS A 69 -8.66 2.22 9.05
N THR A 70 -9.98 2.09 8.88
CA THR A 70 -10.61 0.83 8.50
C THR A 70 -10.25 0.43 7.08
N LEU A 71 -10.32 -0.88 6.79
CA LEU A 71 -10.05 -1.41 5.45
C LEU A 71 -10.90 -0.70 4.39
N ARG A 72 -12.19 -0.48 4.67
CA ARG A 72 -13.10 0.24 3.78
C ARG A 72 -12.57 1.63 3.40
N HIS A 73 -12.07 2.39 4.36
CA HIS A 73 -11.52 3.72 4.09
C HIS A 73 -10.26 3.64 3.23
N THR A 74 -9.40 2.66 3.47
CA THR A 74 -8.21 2.44 2.65
C THR A 74 -8.53 1.95 1.23
N GLU A 75 -9.61 1.17 1.07
CA GLU A 75 -10.12 0.74 -0.23
C GLU A 75 -10.63 1.92 -1.05
N GLU A 76 -11.33 2.87 -0.43
CA GLU A 76 -11.76 4.12 -1.08
C GLU A 76 -10.56 4.93 -1.58
N LEU A 77 -9.49 5.03 -0.78
CA LEU A 77 -8.25 5.69 -1.17
C LEU A 77 -7.56 4.99 -2.36
N LEU A 78 -7.69 3.66 -2.44
CA LEU A 78 -7.17 2.85 -3.54
C LEU A 78 -8.17 2.67 -4.69
N GLY A 79 -9.35 3.28 -4.64
CA GLY A 79 -10.45 3.02 -5.58
C GLY A 79 -10.15 3.34 -7.04
N ALA A 80 -9.12 4.16 -7.31
CA ALA A 80 -8.63 4.43 -8.66
C ALA A 80 -7.79 3.28 -9.26
N TYR A 81 -7.46 2.26 -8.47
CA TYR A 81 -6.54 1.18 -8.82
C TYR A 81 -7.29 -0.16 -8.90
N PRO A 82 -7.66 -0.62 -10.11
CA PRO A 82 -8.52 -1.80 -10.29
C PRO A 82 -7.85 -3.12 -9.87
N GLN A 83 -6.53 -3.14 -9.64
CA GLN A 83 -5.81 -4.32 -9.21
C GLN A 83 -6.07 -4.71 -7.74
N PHE A 84 -6.64 -3.83 -6.92
CA PHE A 84 -6.97 -4.16 -5.53
C PHE A 84 -8.34 -4.82 -5.43
N VAL A 85 -8.36 -6.06 -4.97
CA VAL A 85 -9.58 -6.87 -4.86
C VAL A 85 -9.74 -7.40 -3.45
N ARG A 86 -10.92 -7.15 -2.88
CA ARG A 86 -11.31 -7.68 -1.57
C ARG A 86 -11.66 -9.16 -1.70
N ILE A 87 -10.90 -10.02 -1.04
CA ILE A 87 -11.11 -11.48 -1.04
C ILE A 87 -11.64 -12.01 0.30
N HIS A 88 -11.55 -11.22 1.36
CA HIS A 88 -12.02 -11.56 2.70
C HIS A 88 -12.48 -10.30 3.45
N ARG A 89 -13.21 -10.47 4.56
CA ARG A 89 -13.62 -9.33 5.41
C ARG A 89 -12.42 -8.53 5.92
N SER A 90 -11.28 -9.19 6.10
CA SER A 90 -10.04 -8.61 6.60
C SER A 90 -8.92 -8.51 5.56
N TYR A 91 -9.13 -8.93 4.30
CA TYR A 91 -8.06 -8.94 3.31
C TYR A 91 -8.48 -8.37 1.96
N THR A 92 -7.69 -7.41 1.49
CA THR A 92 -7.73 -6.87 0.12
C THR A 92 -6.36 -7.07 -0.50
N ILE A 93 -6.29 -7.82 -1.60
CA ILE A 93 -5.03 -8.19 -2.25
C ILE A 93 -4.81 -7.35 -3.52
N ASN A 94 -3.55 -7.14 -3.88
CA ASN A 94 -3.18 -6.63 -5.20
C ASN A 94 -2.95 -7.80 -6.16
N LEU A 95 -3.80 -7.94 -7.18
CA LEU A 95 -3.72 -9.02 -8.16
C LEU A 95 -2.39 -9.07 -8.94
N ASN A 96 -1.67 -7.96 -9.04
CA ASN A 96 -0.35 -7.93 -9.69
C ASN A 96 0.72 -8.71 -8.90
N HIS A 97 0.49 -8.99 -7.61
CA HIS A 97 1.38 -9.76 -6.74
C HIS A 97 0.79 -11.13 -6.37
N LEU A 98 -0.29 -11.56 -7.03
CA LEU A 98 -0.86 -12.89 -6.82
C LEU A 98 -0.02 -13.93 -7.58
N GLU A 99 0.60 -14.85 -6.85
CA GLU A 99 1.43 -15.91 -7.45
C GLU A 99 0.57 -17.09 -7.88
N ARG A 100 -0.29 -17.59 -6.99
CA ARG A 100 -1.18 -18.72 -7.28
C ARG A 100 -2.45 -18.65 -6.47
N TYR A 101 -3.54 -19.16 -7.06
CA TYR A 101 -4.82 -19.37 -6.39
C TYR A 101 -5.11 -20.86 -6.31
N ILE A 102 -5.38 -21.37 -5.11
CA ILE A 102 -5.56 -22.80 -4.87
C ILE A 102 -7.01 -23.08 -4.53
N ARG A 103 -7.66 -23.83 -5.43
CA ARG A 103 -9.06 -24.24 -5.30
C ARG A 103 -9.18 -25.39 -4.29
N GLY A 104 -10.12 -25.29 -3.35
CA GLY A 104 -10.35 -26.27 -2.29
C GLY A 104 -11.42 -25.81 -1.30
N LYS A 105 -11.62 -26.54 -0.19
CA LYS A 105 -12.54 -26.16 0.91
C LYS A 105 -12.06 -24.84 1.55
N GLY A 106 -12.56 -23.71 1.04
CA GLY A 106 -12.17 -22.36 1.49
C GLY A 106 -10.95 -21.77 0.80
N GLY A 107 -10.71 -22.13 -0.48
CA GLY A 107 -9.51 -21.83 -1.28
C GLY A 107 -8.75 -20.53 -0.94
N TYR A 108 -7.42 -20.61 -1.00
CA TYR A 108 -6.51 -19.56 -0.53
C TYR A 108 -5.67 -18.96 -1.68
N ALA A 109 -5.34 -17.68 -1.53
CA ALA A 109 -4.45 -16.94 -2.41
C ALA A 109 -3.03 -16.99 -1.83
N VAL A 110 -2.04 -17.22 -2.68
CA VAL A 110 -0.62 -17.15 -2.34
C VAL A 110 -0.06 -15.93 -3.06
N MET A 111 0.52 -15.04 -2.27
CA MET A 111 1.02 -13.75 -2.69
C MET A 111 2.56 -13.84 -2.81
N GLU A 112 3.17 -12.91 -3.54
CA GLU A 112 4.62 -12.89 -3.78
C GLU A 112 5.49 -12.86 -2.50
N ASN A 113 4.92 -12.45 -1.36
CA ASN A 113 5.61 -12.48 -0.06
C ASN A 113 5.61 -13.84 0.66
N GLY A 114 4.97 -14.87 0.11
CA GLY A 114 4.95 -16.25 0.65
C GLY A 114 3.79 -16.54 1.57
#